data_AF-A0A2N4SN83-F1
#
_entry.id   AF-A0A2N4SN83-F1
#
_cell.length_a   1.000
_cell.length_b   1.000
_cell.length_c   1.000
_cell.angle_alpha   90.00
_cell.angle_beta   90.00
_cell.angle_gamma   90.00
#
_symmetry.space_group_name_H-M   'P 1'
#
loop_
_entity.id
_entity.type
_entity.pdbx_description
1 polymer ?
#
loop_
_entity_poly.entity_id
_entity_poly.type
_entity_poly.pdbx_seq_one_letter_code
_entity_poly.pdbx_strand_id
1 'polypeptide(L)'
;MVSKAFQKSDFSFVAVDEQKNRSTVFEFKFNADPKMRFVPRVLVSADELLDGKRKCNPCFLRLAEIKNAKEVKALPWMVQYDLSARIVPAIDNAYAAIESAGREYVDPAFLFNYKRQWEGEKTLFGNAFVGLSLPSLKEKIVRAYRSAGFLSVESEAPPRASELTLTFSFPVDPAKEGGVIYKVKIYSQYDEDGRCYPCEVVEHYDSSQKLPPAGLSGVLSRATLEPRFAAALSAAYESMRTDLERYLRPRSVFLEQPKRPPLGSTPLPPPPIAVT
;
A
#
# COMPACT_ATOMS: atom_id res chain seq x y z
N MET A 1 28.49 -23.00 3.79
CA MET A 1 27.89 -21.92 4.63
C MET A 1 26.66 -21.33 3.97
N VAL A 2 26.78 -20.90 2.71
CA VAL A 2 25.71 -20.29 1.90
C VAL A 2 24.41 -21.09 1.91
N SER A 3 24.43 -22.38 1.56
CA SER A 3 23.21 -23.21 1.52
C SER A 3 22.46 -23.28 2.83
N LYS A 4 23.17 -23.42 3.96
CA LYS A 4 22.56 -23.48 5.29
C LYS A 4 21.92 -22.16 5.69
N ALA A 5 22.53 -21.04 5.33
CA ALA A 5 21.98 -19.72 5.64
C ALA A 5 20.69 -19.46 4.88
N PHE A 6 20.68 -19.71 3.56
CA PHE A 6 19.48 -19.59 2.74
C PHE A 6 18.38 -20.57 3.18
N GLN A 7 18.73 -21.81 3.52
CA GLN A 7 17.75 -22.78 4.04
C GLN A 7 17.07 -22.32 5.35
N LYS A 8 17.81 -21.65 6.23
CA LYS A 8 17.26 -21.07 7.47
C LYS A 8 16.41 -19.81 7.24
N SER A 9 16.51 -19.20 6.06
CA SER A 9 15.77 -18.01 5.67
C SER A 9 14.68 -18.33 4.64
N ASP A 10 13.98 -19.44 4.81
CA ASP A 10 12.84 -19.86 3.97
C ASP A 10 13.15 -20.12 2.50
N PHE A 11 14.37 -20.60 2.19
CA PHE A 11 14.69 -21.11 0.87
C PHE A 11 14.89 -22.63 0.86
N SER A 12 14.57 -23.27 -0.26
CA SER A 12 14.94 -24.64 -0.55
C SER A 12 16.10 -24.66 -1.54
N PHE A 13 17.16 -25.41 -1.23
CA PHE A 13 18.28 -25.60 -2.14
C PHE A 13 17.81 -26.38 -3.39
N VAL A 14 18.20 -25.91 -4.58
CA VAL A 14 17.84 -26.53 -5.86
C VAL A 14 19.07 -27.16 -6.51
N ALA A 15 20.12 -26.36 -6.74
CA ALA A 15 21.31 -26.79 -7.45
C ALA A 15 22.53 -25.94 -7.07
N VAL A 16 23.71 -26.47 -7.37
CA VAL A 16 24.99 -25.74 -7.33
C VAL A 16 25.71 -25.99 -8.64
N ASP A 17 26.28 -24.95 -9.24
CA ASP A 17 27.00 -25.01 -10.50
C ASP A 17 28.35 -24.28 -10.38
N GLU A 18 29.44 -24.99 -10.66
CA GLU A 18 30.79 -24.42 -10.68
C GLU A 18 31.05 -23.79 -12.06
N GLN A 19 31.20 -22.48 -12.08
CA GLN A 19 31.47 -21.72 -13.30
C GLN A 19 32.95 -21.79 -13.67
N LYS A 20 33.24 -21.68 -14.97
CA LYS A 20 34.60 -21.73 -15.54
C LYS A 20 35.57 -20.69 -14.95
N ASN A 21 35.06 -19.64 -14.32
CA ASN A 21 35.82 -18.57 -13.67
C ASN A 21 36.09 -18.82 -12.17
N ARG A 22 35.89 -20.04 -11.66
CA ARG A 22 36.00 -20.40 -10.22
C ARG A 22 34.97 -19.71 -9.32
N SER A 23 33.88 -19.21 -9.89
CA SER A 23 32.70 -18.80 -9.12
C SER A 23 31.74 -19.98 -8.99
N THR A 24 31.12 -20.14 -7.83
CA THR A 24 30.10 -21.14 -7.57
C THR A 24 28.75 -20.46 -7.52
N VAL A 25 27.79 -20.92 -8.31
CA VAL A 25 26.42 -20.38 -8.34
C VAL A 25 25.50 -21.35 -7.63
N PHE A 26 24.86 -20.89 -6.55
CA PHE A 26 23.84 -21.61 -5.82
C PHE A 26 22.46 -21.18 -6.32
N GLU A 27 21.62 -22.12 -6.73
CA GLU A 27 20.21 -21.88 -7.06
C GLU A 27 19.32 -22.31 -5.88
N PHE A 28 18.46 -21.39 -5.47
CA PHE A 28 17.50 -21.57 -4.40
C PHE A 28 16.09 -21.29 -4.89
N LYS A 29 15.12 -22.02 -4.33
CA LYS A 29 13.69 -21.82 -4.48
C LYS A 29 13.16 -21.12 -3.23
N PHE A 30 12.49 -19.98 -3.37
CA PHE A 30 11.85 -19.36 -2.20
C PHE A 30 10.61 -20.17 -1.79
N ASN A 31 10.48 -20.47 -0.49
CA ASN A 31 9.32 -21.16 0.07
C ASN A 31 8.15 -20.17 0.22
N ALA A 32 7.62 -19.72 -0.91
CA ALA A 32 6.44 -18.86 -0.95
C ALA A 32 5.19 -19.60 -0.43
N ASP A 33 4.17 -18.83 0.00
CA ASP A 33 2.87 -19.38 0.39
C ASP A 33 2.35 -20.35 -0.69
N PRO A 34 1.89 -21.57 -0.35
CA PRO A 34 1.40 -22.54 -1.31
C PRO A 34 0.25 -22.04 -2.20
N LYS A 35 -0.45 -20.97 -1.80
CA LYS A 35 -1.46 -20.30 -2.63
C LYS A 35 -0.85 -19.49 -3.79
N MET A 36 0.42 -19.13 -3.72
CA MET A 36 1.12 -18.47 -4.82
C MET A 36 1.45 -19.49 -5.91
N ARG A 37 0.83 -19.32 -7.10
CA ARG A 37 1.15 -20.11 -8.29
C ARG A 37 2.58 -19.89 -8.79
N PHE A 38 3.20 -18.77 -8.40
CA PHE A 38 4.53 -18.39 -8.80
C PHE A 38 5.54 -18.64 -7.69
N VAL A 39 6.67 -19.23 -8.05
CA VAL A 39 7.76 -19.55 -7.12
C VAL A 39 9.04 -18.84 -7.57
N PRO A 40 9.52 -17.85 -6.80
CA PRO A 40 10.78 -17.17 -7.11
C PRO A 40 11.97 -18.11 -7.02
N ARG A 41 12.90 -17.95 -7.96
CA ARG A 41 14.21 -18.61 -7.92
C ARG A 41 15.29 -17.56 -7.72
N VAL A 42 16.14 -17.79 -6.72
CA VAL A 42 17.23 -16.88 -6.35
C VAL A 42 18.56 -17.55 -6.68
N LEU A 43 19.40 -16.83 -7.40
CA LEU A 43 20.76 -17.21 -7.75
C LEU A 43 21.72 -16.43 -6.87
N VAL A 44 22.62 -17.14 -6.20
CA VAL A 44 23.64 -16.55 -5.34
C VAL A 44 24.99 -17.01 -5.86
N SER A 45 25.83 -16.07 -6.29
CA SER A 45 27.18 -16.41 -6.73
C SER A 45 28.17 -16.17 -5.60
N ALA A 46 29.06 -17.13 -5.37
CA ALA A 46 30.17 -17.02 -4.43
C ALA A 46 31.48 -17.36 -5.11
N ASP A 47 32.47 -16.47 -5.02
CA ASP A 47 33.83 -16.74 -5.48
C ASP A 47 34.55 -17.53 -4.36
N GLU A 48 34.27 -18.83 -4.21
CA GLU A 48 34.89 -19.66 -3.16
C GLU A 48 36.34 -20.03 -3.54
N LEU A 49 37.30 -19.18 -3.16
CA LEU A 49 38.74 -19.52 -3.14
C LEU A 49 39.19 -19.75 -1.70
N LEU A 50 38.96 -20.97 -1.20
CA LEU A 50 39.59 -21.42 0.04
C LEU A 50 41.09 -21.64 -0.20
N ASP A 51 41.92 -20.95 0.58
CA ASP A 51 43.36 -21.15 0.61
C ASP A 51 43.71 -22.54 1.20
N GLY A 52 44.98 -22.92 1.10
CA GLY A 52 45.47 -24.21 1.65
C GLY A 52 45.30 -24.39 3.17
N LYS A 53 44.89 -23.35 3.90
CA LYS A 53 44.56 -23.37 5.33
C LYS A 53 43.04 -23.33 5.59
N ARG A 54 42.23 -23.52 4.55
CA ARG A 54 40.75 -23.36 4.56
C ARG A 54 40.27 -21.96 4.94
N LYS A 55 41.12 -20.94 4.82
CA LYS A 55 40.72 -19.54 4.94
C LYS A 55 40.35 -19.02 3.58
N CYS A 56 39.30 -18.22 3.48
CA CYS A 56 38.89 -17.72 2.17
C CYS A 56 39.51 -16.36 1.89
N ASN A 57 40.26 -16.25 0.80
CA ASN A 57 40.91 -15.00 0.40
C ASN A 57 40.87 -14.82 -1.13
N PRO A 58 39.93 -14.04 -1.70
CA PRO A 58 38.77 -13.37 -1.12
C PRO A 58 37.46 -14.11 -1.44
N CYS A 59 36.71 -14.57 -0.43
CA CYS A 59 35.35 -15.07 -0.63
C CYS A 59 34.41 -13.89 -0.91
N PHE A 60 34.18 -13.57 -2.18
CA PHE A 60 33.16 -12.61 -2.54
C PHE A 60 31.82 -13.31 -2.70
N LEU A 61 30.87 -13.02 -1.81
CA LEU A 61 29.47 -13.23 -2.11
C LEU A 61 28.99 -12.09 -3.00
N ARG A 62 28.62 -12.42 -4.22
CA ARG A 62 27.96 -11.48 -5.13
C ARG A 62 26.50 -11.32 -4.71
N LEU A 63 25.88 -10.23 -5.15
CA LEU A 63 24.48 -9.95 -4.89
C LEU A 63 23.59 -11.07 -5.45
N ALA A 64 22.53 -11.39 -4.70
CA ALA A 64 21.56 -12.37 -5.12
C ALA A 64 20.71 -11.83 -6.27
N GLU A 65 20.49 -12.65 -7.29
CA GLU A 65 19.66 -12.32 -8.45
C GLU A 65 18.38 -13.16 -8.44
N ILE A 66 17.24 -12.52 -8.69
CA ILE A 66 15.98 -13.25 -8.88
C ILE A 66 15.90 -13.67 -10.35
N LYS A 67 16.16 -14.95 -10.64
CA LYS A 67 16.23 -15.53 -11.99
C LYS A 67 14.99 -15.22 -12.83
N ASN A 68 13.81 -15.28 -12.21
CA ASN A 68 12.51 -15.02 -12.81
C ASN A 68 11.95 -13.62 -12.47
N ALA A 69 12.82 -12.61 -12.30
CA ALA A 69 12.40 -11.23 -12.00
C ALA A 69 11.43 -10.64 -13.04
N LYS A 70 11.55 -11.00 -14.33
CA LYS A 70 10.63 -10.55 -15.38
C LYS A 70 9.20 -11.04 -15.17
N GLU A 71 9.05 -12.29 -14.72
CA GLU A 71 7.74 -12.88 -14.41
C GLU A 71 7.15 -12.23 -13.16
N VAL A 72 7.97 -11.91 -12.14
CA VAL A 72 7.54 -11.13 -10.97
C VAL A 72 6.99 -9.78 -11.40
N LYS A 73 7.70 -9.04 -12.26
CA LYS A 73 7.26 -7.72 -12.75
C LYS A 73 5.95 -7.73 -13.53
N ALA A 74 5.53 -8.89 -14.05
CA ALA A 74 4.27 -9.05 -14.78
C ALA A 74 3.06 -9.34 -13.87
N LEU A 75 3.27 -9.63 -12.58
CA LEU A 75 2.19 -9.93 -11.64
C LEU A 75 1.39 -8.67 -11.27
N PRO A 76 0.15 -8.79 -10.75
CA PRO A 76 -0.55 -7.66 -10.14
C PRO A 76 0.30 -7.05 -9.02
N TRP A 77 0.27 -5.72 -8.89
CA TRP A 77 1.17 -5.00 -7.99
C TRP A 77 1.10 -5.47 -6.52
N MET A 78 -0.08 -5.82 -6.00
CA MET A 78 -0.24 -6.37 -4.64
C MET A 78 0.53 -7.69 -4.48
N VAL A 79 0.51 -8.54 -5.50
CA VAL A 79 1.23 -9.81 -5.51
C VAL A 79 2.75 -9.57 -5.58
N GLN A 80 3.19 -8.58 -6.38
CA GLN A 80 4.60 -8.16 -6.42
C GLN A 80 5.09 -7.67 -5.06
N TYR A 81 4.26 -6.87 -4.38
CA TYR A 81 4.58 -6.37 -3.04
C TYR A 81 4.66 -7.50 -2.02
N ASP A 82 3.61 -8.31 -1.90
CA ASP A 82 3.56 -9.40 -0.91
C ASP A 82 4.72 -10.38 -1.09
N LEU A 83 5.15 -10.59 -2.33
CA LEU A 83 6.31 -11.39 -2.64
C LEU A 83 7.61 -10.69 -2.24
N SER A 84 7.79 -9.42 -2.62
CA SER A 84 9.00 -8.63 -2.33
C SER A 84 9.21 -8.45 -0.83
N ALA A 85 8.13 -8.18 -0.08
CA ALA A 85 8.12 -8.02 1.37
C ALA A 85 8.45 -9.30 2.15
N ARG A 86 8.50 -10.44 1.47
CA ARG A 86 8.93 -11.72 2.05
C ARG A 86 10.31 -12.12 1.56
N ILE A 87 10.53 -12.06 0.25
CA ILE A 87 11.77 -12.56 -0.36
C ILE A 87 12.98 -11.67 -0.05
N VAL A 88 12.84 -10.34 -0.06
CA VAL A 88 13.98 -9.44 0.16
C VAL A 88 14.45 -9.50 1.62
N PRO A 89 13.58 -9.44 2.64
CA PRO A 89 13.99 -9.69 4.02
C PRO A 89 14.61 -11.06 4.23
N ALA A 90 14.10 -12.09 3.54
CA ALA A 90 14.66 -13.43 3.61
C ALA A 90 16.09 -13.48 3.06
N ILE A 91 16.36 -12.82 1.93
CA ILE A 91 17.71 -12.64 1.39
C ILE A 91 18.58 -11.85 2.40
N ASP A 92 18.11 -10.71 2.91
CA ASP A 92 18.84 -9.89 3.88
C ASP A 92 19.27 -10.70 5.12
N ASN A 93 18.36 -11.52 5.64
CA ASN A 93 18.62 -12.39 6.79
C ASN A 93 19.64 -13.50 6.45
N ALA A 94 19.58 -14.07 5.24
CA ALA A 94 20.55 -15.06 4.80
C ALA A 94 21.95 -14.44 4.71
N TYR A 95 22.11 -13.25 4.11
CA TYR A 95 23.40 -12.55 4.05
C TYR A 95 23.92 -12.16 5.43
N ALA A 96 23.06 -11.68 6.33
CA ALA A 96 23.45 -11.37 7.71
C ALA A 96 23.94 -12.63 8.46
N ALA A 97 23.28 -13.78 8.25
CA ALA A 97 23.71 -15.04 8.82
C ALA A 97 25.05 -15.53 8.24
N ILE A 98 25.26 -15.33 6.93
CA ILE A 98 26.54 -15.65 6.28
C ILE A 98 27.66 -14.74 6.79
N GLU A 99 27.42 -13.45 6.92
CA GLU A 99 28.39 -12.52 7.51
C GLU A 99 28.75 -12.94 8.94
N SER A 100 27.75 -13.16 9.78
CA SER A 100 27.97 -13.54 11.18
C SER A 100 28.76 -14.85 11.31
N ALA A 101 28.44 -15.87 10.50
CA ALA A 101 29.13 -17.15 10.54
C ALA A 101 30.50 -17.12 9.84
N GLY A 102 30.65 -16.25 8.84
CA GLY A 102 31.85 -16.14 8.01
C GLY A 102 32.98 -15.35 8.66
N ARG A 103 32.69 -14.51 9.68
CA ARG A 103 33.70 -13.72 10.41
C ARG A 103 34.88 -14.54 10.96
N GLU A 104 34.68 -15.81 11.28
CA GLU A 104 35.74 -16.71 11.76
C GLU A 104 36.68 -17.19 10.63
N TYR A 105 36.23 -17.11 9.38
CA TYR A 105 36.90 -17.69 8.20
C TYR A 105 37.41 -16.64 7.21
N VAL A 106 37.07 -15.37 7.42
CA VAL A 106 37.47 -14.21 6.60
C VAL A 106 38.62 -13.49 7.28
N ASP A 107 39.62 -13.09 6.48
CA ASP A 107 40.73 -12.26 6.97
C ASP A 107 40.17 -10.90 7.45
N PRO A 108 40.55 -10.40 8.64
CA PRO A 108 40.08 -9.12 9.18
C PRO A 108 40.25 -7.91 8.24
N ALA A 109 41.16 -7.99 7.27
CA ALA A 109 41.34 -6.96 6.24
C ALA A 109 40.20 -6.93 5.20
N PHE A 110 39.36 -7.96 5.12
CA PHE A 110 38.23 -8.05 4.20
C PHE A 110 36.89 -7.98 4.96
N LEU A 111 35.97 -7.17 4.44
CA LEU A 111 34.65 -6.96 5.02
C LEU A 111 33.57 -7.55 4.11
N PHE A 112 32.52 -8.08 4.71
CA PHE A 112 31.29 -8.40 4.00
C PHE A 112 30.65 -7.08 3.53
N ASN A 113 30.70 -6.84 2.22
CA ASN A 113 30.11 -5.63 1.62
C ASN A 113 28.67 -5.90 1.16
N TYR A 114 27.81 -6.35 2.08
CA TYR A 114 26.39 -6.48 1.83
C TYR A 114 25.62 -5.41 2.62
N LYS A 115 24.81 -4.62 1.93
CA LYS A 115 23.85 -3.72 2.56
C LYS A 115 22.47 -4.34 2.44
N ARG A 116 21.70 -4.27 3.53
CA ARG A 116 20.30 -4.70 3.51
C ARG A 116 19.56 -3.98 2.39
N GLN A 117 18.83 -4.76 1.60
CA GLN A 117 18.11 -4.29 0.43
C GLN A 117 16.65 -3.99 0.75
N TRP A 118 16.12 -4.54 1.84
CA TRP A 118 14.80 -4.21 2.34
C TRP A 118 14.86 -3.06 3.34
N GLU A 119 14.40 -1.89 2.92
CA GLU A 119 14.14 -0.73 3.78
C GLU A 119 12.63 -0.44 3.83
N GLY A 120 11.82 -1.47 4.05
CA GLY A 120 10.36 -1.33 4.08
C GLY A 120 9.77 -1.12 2.69
N GLU A 121 9.35 0.09 2.36
CA GLU A 121 8.62 0.38 1.11
C GLU A 121 9.52 0.47 -0.14
N LYS A 122 10.84 0.45 0.07
CA LYS A 122 11.85 0.34 -0.99
C LYS A 122 12.15 -1.13 -1.27
N THR A 123 11.99 -1.52 -2.53
CA THR A 123 12.32 -2.85 -3.03
C THR A 123 13.52 -2.80 -3.97
N LEU A 124 14.03 -3.97 -4.35
CA LEU A 124 14.97 -4.19 -5.45
C LEU A 124 14.51 -3.60 -6.81
N PHE A 125 13.23 -3.24 -6.96
CA PHE A 125 12.65 -2.68 -8.18
C PHE A 125 12.30 -1.18 -8.05
N GLY A 126 12.73 -0.54 -6.97
CA GLY A 126 12.39 0.85 -6.63
C GLY A 126 11.25 0.92 -5.62
N ASN A 127 10.53 2.04 -5.63
CA ASN A 127 9.37 2.26 -4.78
C ASN A 127 8.32 1.17 -5.07
N ALA A 128 7.99 0.36 -4.07
CA ALA A 128 7.15 -0.84 -4.25
C ALA A 128 5.71 -0.52 -4.65
N PHE A 129 5.35 0.78 -4.62
CA PHE A 129 4.00 1.26 -4.68
C PHE A 129 3.77 2.28 -5.78
N VAL A 130 2.62 2.15 -6.42
CA VAL A 130 2.06 3.21 -7.24
C VAL A 130 1.41 4.20 -6.27
N GLY A 131 2.18 5.16 -5.77
CA GLY A 131 1.63 6.28 -5.01
C GLY A 131 0.88 7.26 -5.95
N LEU A 132 -0.01 8.08 -5.38
CA LEU A 132 -0.81 9.06 -6.12
C LEU A 132 -0.50 10.46 -5.59
N SER A 133 -0.37 11.48 -6.45
CA SER A 133 -0.24 12.85 -5.94
C SER A 133 -1.53 13.28 -5.20
N LEU A 134 -1.43 14.08 -4.13
CA LEU A 134 -2.63 14.59 -3.44
C LEU A 134 -3.59 15.33 -4.39
N PRO A 135 -3.12 16.16 -5.35
CA PRO A 135 -4.00 16.75 -6.37
C PRO A 135 -4.75 15.70 -7.20
N SER A 136 -4.08 14.64 -7.65
CA SER A 136 -4.72 13.57 -8.41
C SER A 136 -5.70 12.75 -7.56
N LEU A 137 -5.40 12.56 -6.27
CA LEU A 137 -6.30 11.91 -5.31
C LEU A 137 -7.58 12.74 -5.14
N LYS A 138 -7.43 14.06 -4.88
CA LYS A 138 -8.53 15.01 -4.81
C LYS A 138 -9.38 14.96 -6.08
N GLU A 139 -8.76 15.01 -7.25
CA GLU A 139 -9.48 15.00 -8.52
C GLU A 139 -10.35 13.74 -8.69
N LYS A 140 -9.79 12.56 -8.37
CA LYS A 140 -10.52 11.29 -8.44
C LYS A 140 -11.70 11.24 -7.48
N ILE A 141 -11.52 11.67 -6.23
CA ILE A 141 -12.60 11.71 -5.24
C ILE A 141 -13.69 12.69 -5.68
N VAL A 142 -13.31 13.91 -6.09
CA VAL A 142 -14.26 14.92 -6.58
C VAL A 142 -15.04 14.40 -7.80
N ARG A 143 -14.37 13.69 -8.72
CA ARG A 143 -15.01 13.09 -9.89
C ARG A 143 -16.04 12.03 -9.51
N ALA A 144 -15.71 11.15 -8.57
CA ALA A 144 -16.63 10.11 -8.09
C ALA A 144 -17.90 10.73 -7.51
N TYR A 145 -17.75 11.71 -6.61
CA TYR A 145 -18.88 12.44 -6.02
C TYR A 145 -19.68 13.22 -7.07
N ARG A 146 -19.03 13.91 -8.01
CA ARG A 146 -19.72 14.64 -9.09
C ARG A 146 -20.52 13.69 -9.98
N SER A 147 -19.98 12.52 -10.32
CA SER A 147 -20.69 11.51 -11.13
C SER A 147 -21.93 10.95 -10.43
N ALA A 148 -21.95 10.96 -9.09
CA ALA A 148 -23.09 10.55 -8.28
C ALA A 148 -24.10 11.69 -8.03
N GLY A 149 -23.90 12.87 -8.60
CA GLY A 149 -24.83 14.01 -8.51
C GLY A 149 -24.54 15.02 -7.40
N PHE A 150 -23.36 14.94 -6.76
CA PHE A 150 -22.91 15.96 -5.82
C PHE A 150 -22.25 17.15 -6.53
N LEU A 151 -22.43 18.34 -5.96
CA LEU A 151 -21.73 19.55 -6.37
C LEU A 151 -20.52 19.75 -5.46
N SER A 152 -19.31 19.84 -6.04
CA SER A 152 -18.10 20.14 -5.28
C SER A 152 -18.13 21.60 -4.83
N VAL A 153 -17.94 21.84 -3.53
CA VAL A 153 -17.61 23.15 -2.98
C VAL A 153 -16.09 23.22 -2.98
N GLU A 154 -15.51 24.15 -3.74
CA GLU A 154 -14.07 24.21 -3.93
C GLU A 154 -13.32 24.23 -2.59
N SER A 155 -12.29 23.40 -2.50
CA SER A 155 -11.36 23.37 -1.38
C SER A 155 -9.98 23.64 -1.95
N GLU A 156 -9.43 24.81 -1.71
CA GLU A 156 -8.00 25.05 -1.91
C GLU A 156 -7.24 24.31 -0.82
N ALA A 157 -6.24 23.55 -1.23
CA ALA A 157 -5.35 22.90 -0.29
C ALA A 157 -3.93 22.87 -0.85
N PRO A 158 -2.92 23.02 0.00
CA PRO A 158 -1.54 22.83 -0.39
C PRO A 158 -1.35 21.46 -1.06
N PRO A 159 -0.48 21.35 -2.06
CA PRO A 159 -0.23 20.08 -2.77
C PRO A 159 0.35 18.97 -1.87
N ARG A 160 0.76 19.29 -0.64
CA ARG A 160 1.22 18.35 0.40
C ARG A 160 0.56 18.58 1.77
N ALA A 161 -0.77 18.72 1.81
CA ALA A 161 -1.48 18.82 3.08
C ALA A 161 -1.54 17.45 3.80
N SER A 162 -1.31 17.43 5.11
CA SER A 162 -1.50 16.21 5.93
C SER A 162 -2.98 15.86 6.13
N GLU A 163 -3.84 16.87 6.16
CA GLU A 163 -5.29 16.74 6.19
C GLU A 163 -5.91 17.58 5.07
N LEU A 164 -6.85 16.99 4.32
CA LEU A 164 -7.64 17.67 3.31
C LEU A 164 -9.12 17.40 3.54
N THR A 165 -9.91 18.46 3.71
CA THR A 165 -11.37 18.36 3.79
C THR A 165 -12.01 18.78 2.47
N LEU A 166 -12.60 17.83 1.76
CA LEU A 166 -13.45 18.08 0.59
C LEU A 166 -14.89 18.28 1.05
N THR A 167 -15.54 19.34 0.55
CA THR A 167 -16.93 19.62 0.86
C THR A 167 -17.77 19.46 -0.40
N PHE A 168 -18.90 18.77 -0.26
CA PHE A 168 -19.85 18.48 -1.31
C PHE A 168 -21.24 18.94 -0.89
N SER A 169 -22.05 19.33 -1.87
CA SER A 169 -23.45 19.67 -1.68
C SER A 169 -24.30 18.73 -2.54
N PHE A 170 -25.26 18.04 -1.92
CA PHE A 170 -26.23 17.22 -2.63
C PHE A 170 -27.54 18.01 -2.79
N PRO A 171 -27.99 18.32 -4.02
CA PRO A 171 -29.14 19.19 -4.23
C PRO A 171 -30.43 18.55 -3.71
N VAL A 172 -31.16 19.28 -2.85
CA VAL A 172 -32.49 18.88 -2.39
C VAL A 172 -33.50 18.99 -3.53
N ASP A 173 -33.34 20.03 -4.36
CA ASP A 173 -34.09 20.27 -5.59
C ASP A 173 -33.07 20.51 -6.72
N PRO A 174 -33.10 19.73 -7.82
CA PRO A 174 -32.18 19.94 -8.95
C PRO A 174 -32.26 21.35 -9.57
N ALA A 175 -33.39 22.06 -9.38
CA ALA A 175 -33.62 23.38 -9.96
C ALA A 175 -33.30 24.56 -9.02
N LYS A 176 -32.86 24.31 -7.77
CA LYS A 176 -32.59 25.36 -6.78
C LYS A 176 -31.19 25.25 -6.21
N GLU A 177 -30.62 26.41 -5.88
CA GLU A 177 -29.39 26.46 -5.09
C GLU A 177 -29.64 26.01 -3.64
N GLY A 178 -28.70 25.25 -3.09
CA GLY A 178 -28.78 24.71 -1.73
C GLY A 178 -28.94 23.19 -1.70
N GLY A 179 -28.37 22.57 -0.69
CA GLY A 179 -28.26 21.12 -0.62
C GLY A 179 -27.81 20.61 0.74
N VAL A 180 -27.87 19.29 0.90
CA VAL A 180 -27.28 18.60 2.04
C VAL A 180 -25.76 18.72 1.93
N ILE A 181 -25.12 19.26 2.96
CA ILE A 181 -23.66 19.37 3.00
C ILE A 181 -23.07 18.04 3.44
N TYR A 182 -22.05 17.61 2.73
CA TYR A 182 -21.35 16.38 2.98
C TYR A 182 -19.85 16.62 2.91
N LYS A 183 -19.10 16.12 3.88
CA LYS A 183 -17.65 16.36 3.95
C LYS A 183 -16.90 15.04 3.86
N VAL A 184 -15.80 15.04 3.15
CA VAL A 184 -14.84 13.93 3.09
C VAL A 184 -13.50 14.45 3.56
N LYS A 185 -12.98 13.88 4.64
CA LYS A 185 -11.65 14.15 5.16
C LYS A 185 -10.68 13.11 4.65
N ILE A 186 -9.51 13.56 4.20
CA ILE A 186 -8.44 12.71 3.70
C ILE A 186 -7.24 12.94 4.61
N TYR A 187 -6.80 11.87 5.27
CA TYR A 187 -5.57 11.85 6.05
C TYR A 187 -4.46 11.28 5.19
N SER A 188 -3.49 12.13 4.88
CA SER A 188 -2.43 11.85 3.90
C SER A 188 -1.11 11.57 4.61
N GLN A 189 -0.46 10.46 4.27
CA GLN A 189 0.96 10.24 4.52
C GLN A 189 1.72 10.31 3.19
N TYR A 190 2.98 10.76 3.22
CA TYR A 190 3.79 10.93 2.02
C TYR A 190 5.01 10.03 2.06
N ASP A 191 5.39 9.44 0.93
CA ASP A 191 6.71 8.81 0.77
C ASP A 191 7.80 9.86 0.55
N GLU A 192 9.03 9.39 0.45
CA GLU A 192 10.20 10.17 0.05
C GLU A 192 10.04 10.81 -1.35
N ASP A 193 9.27 10.20 -2.24
CA ASP A 193 8.95 10.75 -3.57
C ASP A 193 7.83 11.81 -3.54
N GLY A 194 7.24 12.07 -2.36
CA GLY A 194 6.15 13.02 -2.17
C GLY A 194 4.79 12.57 -2.72
N ARG A 195 4.61 11.28 -2.96
CA ARG A 195 3.34 10.67 -3.33
C ARG A 195 2.51 10.45 -2.08
N CYS A 196 1.24 10.81 -2.18
CA CYS A 196 0.26 10.67 -1.12
C CYS A 196 -0.26 9.24 -1.04
N TYR A 197 -0.29 8.71 0.17
CA TYR A 197 -1.02 7.53 0.58
C TYR A 197 -2.18 8.00 1.45
N PRO A 198 -3.44 7.91 0.99
CA PRO A 198 -4.56 8.11 1.90
C PRO A 198 -4.50 6.98 2.93
N CYS A 199 -4.16 7.34 4.17
CA CYS A 199 -4.19 6.40 5.29
C CYS A 199 -5.62 6.16 5.74
N GLU A 200 -6.45 7.17 5.57
CA GLU A 200 -7.85 7.12 5.93
C GLU A 200 -8.62 8.18 5.12
N VAL A 201 -9.70 7.74 4.47
CA VAL A 201 -10.71 8.64 3.92
C VAL A 201 -11.91 8.54 4.84
N VAL A 202 -12.08 9.55 5.69
CA VAL A 202 -13.16 9.60 6.67
C VAL A 202 -14.26 10.48 6.14
N GLU A 203 -15.44 9.90 6.05
CA GLU A 203 -16.63 10.63 5.65
C GLU A 203 -17.25 11.29 6.89
N HIS A 204 -17.45 12.60 6.82
CA HIS A 204 -18.06 13.38 7.89
C HIS A 204 -19.43 13.87 7.42
N TYR A 205 -20.44 13.31 8.08
CA TYR A 205 -21.85 13.52 7.76
C TYR A 205 -22.59 14.02 8.99
N ASP A 206 -23.20 15.20 8.88
CA ASP A 206 -24.13 15.71 9.88
C ASP A 206 -25.56 15.32 9.50
N SER A 207 -26.10 14.34 10.21
CA SER A 207 -27.48 13.87 10.03
C SER A 207 -28.54 14.84 10.55
N SER A 208 -28.15 15.80 11.40
CA SER A 208 -29.06 16.74 12.04
C SER A 208 -29.24 18.05 11.28
N GLN A 209 -28.69 18.13 10.07
CA GLN A 209 -28.81 19.30 9.20
C GLN A 209 -30.27 19.71 9.01
N LYS A 210 -30.52 21.02 9.17
CA LYS A 210 -31.84 21.60 8.94
C LYS A 210 -32.14 21.54 7.44
N LEU A 211 -33.03 20.63 7.08
CA LEU A 211 -33.55 20.51 5.72
C LEU A 211 -34.67 21.54 5.49
N PRO A 212 -34.83 22.04 4.26
CA PRO A 212 -35.99 22.85 3.91
C PRO A 212 -37.31 22.14 4.29
N PRO A 213 -38.36 22.87 4.67
CA PRO A 213 -39.66 22.28 4.95
C PRO A 213 -40.17 21.51 3.73
N ALA A 214 -40.77 20.33 3.98
CA ALA A 214 -41.37 19.53 2.92
C ALA A 214 -42.54 20.33 2.32
N GLY A 215 -42.42 20.75 1.06
CA GLY A 215 -43.50 21.47 0.37
C GLY A 215 -43.10 22.63 -0.56
N LEU A 216 -41.82 22.94 -0.74
CA LEU A 216 -41.40 24.01 -1.68
C LEU A 216 -40.36 23.56 -2.72
N SER A 217 -39.94 22.32 -2.72
CA SER A 217 -39.20 21.68 -3.81
C SER A 217 -40.13 20.68 -4.49
N GLY A 218 -40.10 20.55 -5.81
CA GLY A 218 -41.01 19.70 -6.61
C GLY A 218 -40.90 18.19 -6.34
N VAL A 219 -40.30 17.80 -5.22
CA VAL A 219 -40.01 16.43 -4.79
C VAL A 219 -40.91 16.12 -3.60
N LEU A 220 -41.97 15.36 -3.87
CA LEU A 220 -42.97 14.92 -2.90
C LEU A 220 -42.31 14.04 -1.82
N SER A 221 -42.14 14.57 -0.60
CA SER A 221 -41.71 13.91 0.65
C SER A 221 -40.20 13.77 0.94
N ARG A 222 -39.82 13.99 2.21
CA ARG A 222 -38.46 13.71 2.76
C ARG A 222 -38.01 12.26 2.56
N ALA A 223 -38.98 11.34 2.51
CA ALA A 223 -38.77 9.93 2.24
C ALA A 223 -38.20 9.65 0.85
N THR A 224 -38.22 10.62 -0.08
CA THR A 224 -37.60 10.48 -1.41
C THR A 224 -36.22 11.16 -1.50
N LEU A 225 -35.91 12.13 -0.64
CA LEU A 225 -34.57 12.75 -0.57
C LEU A 225 -33.55 11.79 0.05
N GLU A 226 -33.90 11.16 1.17
CA GLU A 226 -33.05 10.22 1.87
C GLU A 226 -32.58 9.04 0.99
N PRO A 227 -33.44 8.28 0.30
CA PRO A 227 -33.00 7.18 -0.54
C PRO A 227 -32.18 7.64 -1.75
N ARG A 228 -32.48 8.82 -2.32
CA ARG A 228 -31.67 9.41 -3.40
C ARG A 228 -30.26 9.76 -2.91
N PHE A 229 -30.18 10.36 -1.73
CA PHE A 229 -28.91 10.71 -1.09
C PHE A 229 -28.10 9.45 -0.75
N ALA A 230 -28.73 8.44 -0.14
CA ALA A 230 -28.08 7.17 0.19
C ALA A 230 -27.60 6.42 -1.07
N ALA A 231 -28.40 6.38 -2.13
CA ALA A 231 -28.01 5.77 -3.40
C ALA A 231 -26.83 6.52 -4.05
N ALA A 232 -26.85 7.85 -4.04
CA ALA A 232 -25.75 8.67 -4.54
C ALA A 232 -24.46 8.45 -3.75
N LEU A 233 -24.53 8.37 -2.41
CA LEU A 233 -23.38 8.05 -1.57
C LEU A 233 -22.79 6.67 -1.90
N SER A 234 -23.65 5.66 -2.04
CA SER A 234 -23.22 4.30 -2.41
C SER A 234 -22.54 4.28 -3.78
N ALA A 235 -23.10 4.99 -4.77
CA ALA A 235 -22.50 5.10 -6.10
C ALA A 235 -21.14 5.83 -6.08
N ALA A 236 -21.03 6.91 -5.29
CA ALA A 236 -19.77 7.63 -5.12
C ALA A 236 -18.70 6.75 -4.46
N TYR A 237 -19.07 6.01 -3.42
CA TYR A 237 -18.17 5.07 -2.72
C TYR A 237 -17.65 3.97 -3.66
N GLU A 238 -18.53 3.32 -4.42
CA GLU A 238 -18.13 2.27 -5.37
C GLU A 238 -17.25 2.79 -6.49
N SER A 239 -17.55 3.99 -7.01
CA SER A 239 -16.70 4.66 -8.00
C SER A 239 -15.32 4.99 -7.42
N MET A 240 -15.24 5.56 -6.22
CA MET A 240 -13.98 5.82 -5.54
C MET A 240 -13.17 4.55 -5.32
N ARG A 241 -13.82 3.49 -4.80
CA ARG A 241 -13.19 2.19 -4.53
C ARG A 241 -12.53 1.66 -5.80
N THR A 242 -13.27 1.59 -6.90
CA THR A 242 -12.79 1.10 -8.18
C THR A 242 -11.61 1.94 -8.72
N ASP A 243 -11.68 3.26 -8.60
CA ASP A 243 -10.67 4.18 -9.14
C ASP A 243 -9.37 4.26 -8.31
N LEU A 244 -9.47 3.92 -7.02
CA LEU A 244 -8.41 4.15 -6.03
C LEU A 244 -7.80 2.87 -5.44
N GLU A 245 -8.43 1.70 -5.58
CA GLU A 245 -7.96 0.42 -5.02
C GLU A 245 -6.51 0.09 -5.40
N ARG A 246 -6.10 0.41 -6.64
CA ARG A 246 -4.72 0.18 -7.09
C ARG A 246 -3.66 1.05 -6.43
N TYR A 247 -4.07 2.08 -5.68
CA TYR A 247 -3.19 3.02 -4.98
C TYR A 247 -3.23 2.83 -3.46
N LEU A 248 -3.99 1.85 -2.97
CA LEU A 248 -4.01 1.52 -1.55
C LEU A 248 -2.63 1.03 -1.10
N ARG A 249 -2.29 1.32 0.15
CA ARG A 249 -1.18 0.62 0.80
C ARG A 249 -1.57 -0.86 0.96
N PRO A 250 -0.63 -1.81 0.86
CA PRO A 250 -0.90 -3.20 1.16
C PRO A 250 -1.57 -3.35 2.52
N ARG A 251 -2.54 -4.26 2.57
CA ARG A 251 -3.37 -4.54 3.77
C ARG A 251 -4.28 -3.38 4.19
N SER A 252 -4.29 -2.25 3.48
CA SER A 252 -5.40 -1.29 3.54
C SER A 252 -6.55 -1.81 2.70
N VAL A 253 -7.77 -1.56 3.18
CA VAL A 253 -9.01 -1.93 2.49
C VAL A 253 -9.98 -0.76 2.53
N PHE A 254 -10.85 -0.69 1.54
CA PHE A 254 -12.06 0.10 1.66
C PHE A 254 -12.96 -0.56 2.71
N LEU A 255 -13.27 0.15 3.78
CA LEU A 255 -14.21 -0.30 4.80
C LEU A 255 -15.62 0.09 4.38
N GLU A 256 -16.56 -0.84 4.45
CA GLU A 256 -17.98 -0.50 4.32
C GLU A 256 -18.36 0.43 5.48
N GLN A 257 -18.92 1.59 5.14
CA GLN A 257 -19.34 2.57 6.11
C GLN A 257 -20.51 2.01 6.94
N PRO A 258 -20.49 2.12 8.28
CA PRO A 258 -21.62 1.71 9.12
C PRO A 258 -22.89 2.46 8.70
N LYS A 259 -24.05 1.77 8.85
CA LYS A 259 -25.36 2.33 8.48
C LYS A 259 -25.58 3.66 9.21
N ARG A 260 -25.82 4.72 8.42
CA ARG A 260 -25.96 6.09 8.93
C ARG A 260 -27.37 6.38 9.44
N PRO A 261 -27.50 7.29 10.42
CA PRO A 261 -28.79 7.87 10.75
C PRO A 261 -29.34 8.66 9.54
N PRO A 262 -30.65 8.66 9.31
CA PRO A 262 -31.27 9.34 8.17
C PRO A 262 -31.15 10.87 8.28
N LEU A 263 -31.24 11.56 7.14
CA LEU A 263 -31.26 13.03 7.07
C LEU A 263 -32.40 13.63 7.91
N GLY A 264 -32.07 14.66 8.68
CA GLY A 264 -33.00 15.34 9.58
C GLY A 264 -33.24 14.58 10.89
N SER A 265 -32.34 13.66 11.26
CA SER A 265 -32.36 13.02 12.58
C SER A 265 -32.19 14.05 13.69
N THR A 266 -32.84 13.82 14.83
CA THR A 266 -32.61 14.64 16.02
C THR A 266 -31.15 14.54 16.45
N PRO A 267 -30.50 15.66 16.81
CA PRO A 267 -29.12 15.64 17.30
C PRO A 267 -28.95 14.61 18.43
N LEU A 268 -27.90 13.81 18.36
CA LEU A 268 -27.52 12.93 19.47
C LEU A 268 -27.20 13.81 20.69
N PRO A 269 -27.69 13.45 21.90
CA PRO A 269 -27.32 14.17 23.10
C PRO A 269 -25.79 14.15 23.27
N PRO A 270 -25.17 15.26 23.74
CA PRO A 270 -23.73 15.29 23.93
C PRO A 270 -23.32 14.16 24.89
N PRO A 271 -22.17 13.51 24.65
CA PRO A 271 -21.67 12.50 25.57
C PRO A 271 -21.54 13.13 26.96
N PRO A 272 -21.91 12.39 28.03
CA PRO A 272 -21.79 12.93 29.38
C PRO A 272 -20.34 13.37 29.59
N ILE A 273 -20.17 14.59 30.09
CA ILE A 273 -18.86 15.14 30.42
C ILE A 273 -18.26 14.20 31.48
N ALA A 274 -17.25 13.43 31.09
CA ALA A 274 -16.47 12.67 32.04
C ALA A 274 -15.72 13.68 32.90
N VAL A 275 -16.23 13.95 34.09
CA VAL A 275 -15.51 14.68 35.12
C VAL A 275 -14.44 13.72 35.64
N THR A 276 -13.21 13.87 35.13
CA THR A 276 -12.00 13.28 35.74
C THR A 276 -11.44 14.23 36.77
#